data_AF-A0A3D9YZX2-F1
#
_entry.id   AF-A0A3D9YZX2-F1
#
_cell.length_a   1.000
_cell.length_b   1.000
_cell.length_c   1.000
_cell.angle_alpha   90.00
_cell.angle_beta   90.00
_cell.angle_gamma   90.00
#
_symmetry.space_group_name_H-M   'P 1'
#
loop_
_entity.id
_entity.type
_entity.pdbx_description
1 polymer ?
#
loop_
_entity_poly.entity_id
_entity_poly.type
_entity_poly.pdbx_seq_one_letter_code
_entity_poly.pdbx_strand_id
1 'polypeptide(L)'
;MLIPHDPVEALRLQARRTAAFLVKARARDYARRPMLMEILYPGLGAADPAVLIAVAEHLLRRERKNPRRWFGFGGEVCALNAKAALLLGRTLRRASAANRISVC
;
A
#
# COMPACT_ATOMS: atom_id res chain seq x y z
N MET A 1 -24.00 -27.86 11.32
CA MET A 1 -24.27 -26.79 10.34
C MET A 1 -23.01 -26.57 9.51
N LEU A 2 -22.95 -27.11 8.30
CA LEU A 2 -21.92 -26.79 7.32
C LEU A 2 -22.35 -25.49 6.64
N ILE A 3 -21.59 -24.40 6.80
CA ILE A 3 -21.80 -23.20 6.00
C ILE A 3 -21.48 -23.63 4.56
N PRO A 4 -22.43 -23.60 3.60
CA PRO A 4 -22.05 -23.69 2.20
C PRO A 4 -21.33 -22.38 1.90
N HIS A 5 -20.01 -22.39 2.03
CA HIS A 5 -19.20 -21.27 1.57
C HIS A 5 -19.33 -21.25 0.05
N ASP A 6 -20.06 -20.25 -0.46
CA ASP A 6 -20.03 -19.92 -1.87
C ASP A 6 -18.55 -19.88 -2.30
N PRO A 7 -18.11 -20.76 -3.22
CA PRO A 7 -16.71 -20.84 -3.62
C PRO A 7 -16.20 -19.50 -4.16
N VAL A 8 -17.10 -18.67 -4.71
CA VAL A 8 -16.76 -17.31 -5.14
C VAL A 8 -16.45 -16.41 -3.95
N GLU A 9 -17.22 -16.47 -2.87
CA GLU A 9 -16.98 -15.65 -1.68
C GLU A 9 -15.74 -16.13 -0.90
N ALA A 10 -15.51 -17.44 -0.83
CA ALA A 10 -14.28 -17.99 -0.27
C ALA A 10 -13.03 -17.50 -1.04
N LEU A 11 -13.09 -17.51 -2.38
CA LEU A 11 -12.03 -16.99 -3.23
C LEU A 11 -11.81 -15.50 -3.04
N ARG A 12 -12.89 -14.70 -2.99
CA ARG A 12 -12.81 -13.25 -2.73
C ARG A 12 -12.20 -12.94 -1.37
N LEU A 13 -12.58 -13.70 -0.33
CA LEU A 13 -12.02 -13.55 1.00
C LEU A 13 -10.52 -13.86 1.00
N GLN A 14 -10.11 -14.95 0.35
CA GLN A 14 -8.70 -15.30 0.23
C GLN A 14 -7.92 -14.24 -0.55
N ALA A 15 -8.46 -13.74 -1.67
CA ALA A 15 -7.84 -12.67 -2.44
C ALA A 15 -7.64 -11.39 -1.61
N ARG A 16 -8.65 -10.98 -0.81
CA ARG A 16 -8.54 -9.84 0.11
C ARG A 16 -7.45 -10.04 1.15
N ARG A 17 -7.37 -11.23 1.75
CA ARG A 17 -6.33 -11.59 2.74
C ARG A 17 -4.93 -11.54 2.12
N THR A 18 -4.76 -12.11 0.93
CA THR A 18 -3.51 -12.10 0.18
C THR A 18 -3.08 -10.67 -0.15
N ALA A 19 -3.99 -9.84 -0.67
CA ALA A 19 -3.70 -8.44 -0.96
C ALA A 19 -3.28 -7.67 0.29
N ALA A 20 -3.98 -7.86 1.41
CA ALA A 20 -3.61 -7.22 2.69
C ALA A 20 -2.23 -7.67 3.19
N PHE A 21 -1.91 -8.96 3.05
CA PHE A 21 -0.58 -9.49 3.39
C PHE A 21 0.50 -8.84 2.53
N LEU A 22 0.33 -8.80 1.21
CA LEU A 22 1.30 -8.22 0.28
C LEU A 22 1.53 -6.73 0.52
N VAL A 23 0.47 -5.97 0.79
CA VAL A 23 0.57 -4.54 1.14
C VAL A 23 1.42 -4.36 2.41
N LYS A 24 1.16 -5.16 3.45
CA LYS A 24 1.92 -5.09 4.71
C LYS A 24 3.38 -5.51 4.51
N ALA A 25 3.64 -6.58 3.77
CA ALA A 25 4.99 -7.05 3.47
C ALA A 25 5.79 -5.95 2.75
N ARG A 26 5.25 -5.40 1.67
CA ARG A 26 5.92 -4.32 0.92
C ARG A 26 6.10 -3.04 1.74
N ALA A 27 5.14 -2.66 2.58
CA ALA A 27 5.30 -1.48 3.43
C ALA A 27 6.49 -1.65 4.40
N ARG A 28 6.73 -2.87 4.91
CA ARG A 28 7.92 -3.16 5.71
C ARG A 28 9.20 -3.12 4.88
N ASP A 29 9.16 -3.61 3.65
CA ASP A 29 10.32 -3.52 2.76
C ASP A 29 10.67 -2.08 2.44
N TYR A 30 9.69 -1.22 2.18
CA TYR A 30 9.90 0.23 2.03
C TYR A 30 10.46 0.88 3.28
N ALA A 31 10.01 0.48 4.47
CA ALA A 31 10.58 0.98 5.72
C ALA A 31 12.06 0.57 5.90
N ARG A 32 12.43 -0.65 5.50
CA ARG A 32 13.81 -1.15 5.58
C ARG A 32 14.71 -0.61 4.46
N ARG A 33 14.14 -0.40 3.29
CA ARG A 33 14.83 -0.08 2.04
C ARG A 33 14.07 1.04 1.32
N PRO A 34 14.19 2.30 1.78
CA PRO A 34 13.42 3.41 1.24
C PRO A 34 13.66 3.65 -0.25
N MET A 35 14.85 3.33 -0.77
CA MET A 35 15.18 3.42 -2.20
C MET A 35 14.29 2.55 -3.10
N LEU A 36 13.60 1.54 -2.55
CA LEU A 36 12.62 0.77 -3.32
C LEU A 36 11.38 1.59 -3.69
N MET A 37 11.17 2.77 -3.08
CA MET A 37 10.06 3.67 -3.41
C MET A 37 10.36 4.56 -4.63
N GLU A 38 11.62 4.63 -5.07
CA GLU A 38 12.03 5.37 -6.27
C GLU A 38 11.35 4.83 -7.53
N ILE A 39 10.96 3.55 -7.53
CA ILE A 39 10.19 2.93 -8.63
C ILE A 39 8.78 3.52 -8.77
N LEU A 40 8.25 4.14 -7.71
CA LEU A 40 6.90 4.72 -7.71
C LEU A 40 6.96 6.19 -8.10
N TYR A 41 7.91 6.91 -7.53
CA TYR A 41 8.15 8.32 -7.80
C TYR A 41 9.57 8.70 -7.36
N PRO A 42 10.32 9.46 -8.17
CA PRO A 42 11.65 9.91 -7.79
C PRO A 42 11.65 10.74 -6.50
N GLY A 43 12.59 10.47 -5.59
CA GLY A 43 12.75 11.14 -4.30
C GLY A 43 11.75 10.69 -3.23
N LEU A 44 10.85 9.75 -3.54
CA LEU A 44 9.84 9.28 -2.58
C LEU A 44 10.47 8.54 -1.40
N GLY A 45 11.65 7.93 -1.58
CA GLY A 45 12.40 7.26 -0.52
C GLY A 45 12.75 8.17 0.65
N ALA A 46 13.00 9.46 0.38
CA ALA A 46 13.41 10.46 1.37
C ALA A 46 12.30 11.44 1.76
N ALA A 47 11.10 11.28 1.21
CA ALA A 47 10.02 12.23 1.37
C ALA A 47 9.37 12.19 2.77
N ASP A 48 8.81 13.32 3.20
CA ASP A 48 8.04 13.42 4.45
C ASP A 48 6.77 12.53 4.39
N PRO A 49 6.28 11.98 5.52
CA PRO A 49 5.05 11.19 5.55
C PRO A 49 3.83 11.84 4.88
N ALA A 50 3.69 13.17 4.93
CA ALA A 50 2.59 13.87 4.25
C ALA A 50 2.71 13.75 2.72
N VAL A 51 3.93 13.88 2.19
CA VAL A 51 4.23 13.74 0.76
C VAL A 51 4.02 12.30 0.31
N LEU A 52 4.47 11.30 1.11
CA LEU A 52 4.20 9.89 0.84
C LEU A 52 2.70 9.61 0.66
N ILE A 53 1.89 10.13 1.57
CA ILE A 53 0.43 9.97 1.53
C ILE A 53 -0.14 10.61 0.26
N ALA A 54 0.23 11.85 -0.03
CA ALA A 54 -0.30 12.60 -1.18
C ALA A 54 0.03 11.91 -2.53
N VAL A 55 1.30 11.49 -2.69
CA VAL A 55 1.75 10.78 -3.90
C VAL A 55 1.04 9.43 -4.03
N ALA A 56 0.96 8.64 -2.95
CA ALA A 56 0.29 7.36 -2.97
C ALA A 56 -1.21 7.48 -3.33
N GLU A 57 -1.91 8.48 -2.79
CA GLU A 57 -3.29 8.77 -3.14
C GLU A 57 -3.45 9.21 -4.60
N HIS A 58 -2.53 10.02 -5.11
CA HIS A 58 -2.49 10.39 -6.53
C HIS A 58 -2.36 9.15 -7.42
N LEU A 59 -1.42 8.25 -7.11
CA LEU A 59 -1.21 7.00 -7.85
C LEU A 59 -2.45 6.10 -7.82
N LEU A 60 -3.12 5.97 -6.67
CA LEU A 60 -4.36 5.19 -6.56
C LEU A 60 -5.51 5.81 -7.35
N ARG A 61 -5.65 7.14 -7.34
CA ARG A 61 -6.65 7.84 -8.17
C ARG A 61 -6.39 7.62 -9.65
N ARG A 62 -5.11 7.67 -10.07
CA ARG A 62 -4.71 7.43 -11.46
C ARG A 62 -5.01 5.99 -11.88
N GLU A 63 -4.68 5.01 -11.04
CA GLU A 63 -4.95 3.59 -11.30
C GLU A 63 -6.46 3.29 -11.36
N ARG A 64 -7.27 3.96 -10.52
CA ARG A 64 -8.74 3.81 -10.59
C ARG A 64 -9.32 4.36 -11.90
N LYS A 65 -8.79 5.48 -12.39
CA LYS A 65 -9.26 6.11 -13.64
C LYS A 65 -8.82 5.34 -14.87
N ASN A 66 -7.56 4.92 -14.88
CA ASN A 66 -6.94 4.17 -15.97
C ASN A 66 -6.31 2.92 -15.38
N PRO A 67 -7.11 1.87 -15.08
CA PRO A 67 -6.57 0.62 -14.60
C PRO A 67 -5.63 0.12 -15.68
N ARG A 68 -4.33 0.06 -15.35
CA ARG A 68 -3.31 -0.43 -16.26
C ARG A 68 -3.55 -1.93 -16.38
N ARG A 69 -4.40 -2.31 -17.33
CA ARG A 69 -4.56 -3.68 -17.79
C ARG A 69 -3.30 -4.07 -18.55
N TRP A 70 -2.21 -4.27 -17.81
CA TRP A 70 -1.16 -5.12 -18.32
C TRP A 70 -1.80 -6.51 -18.37
N PHE A 71 -2.21 -6.94 -19.56
CA PHE A 71 -2.63 -8.32 -19.80
C PHE A 71 -1.45 -9.22 -19.41
N GLY A 72 -1.52 -9.84 -18.25
CA GLY A 72 -0.44 -10.65 -17.64
C GLY A 72 -0.30 -10.40 -16.13
N PHE A 73 0.28 -11.37 -15.40
CA PHE A 73 0.64 -11.23 -13.99
C PHE A 73 1.45 -9.94 -13.77
N GLY A 74 0.86 -8.93 -13.10
CA GLY A 74 1.54 -7.64 -12.88
C GLY A 74 0.64 -6.40 -12.74
N GLY A 75 -0.59 -6.41 -13.26
CA GLY A 75 -1.48 -5.23 -13.24
C GLY A 75 -1.80 -4.69 -11.83
N GLU A 76 -2.05 -5.57 -10.86
CA GLU A 76 -2.32 -5.17 -9.47
C GLU A 76 -1.08 -4.65 -8.71
N VAL A 77 0.13 -4.83 -9.27
CA VAL A 77 1.38 -4.46 -8.58
C VAL A 77 1.47 -2.95 -8.35
N CYS A 78 0.98 -2.13 -9.28
CA CYS A 78 0.97 -0.68 -9.12
C CYS A 78 0.06 -0.24 -7.97
N ALA A 79 -1.16 -0.78 -7.88
CA ALA A 79 -2.10 -0.49 -6.81
C ALA A 79 -1.61 -1.01 -5.45
N LEU A 80 -1.03 -2.21 -5.41
CA LEU A 80 -0.46 -2.78 -4.19
C LEU A 80 0.72 -1.95 -3.67
N ASN A 81 1.62 -1.51 -4.55
CA ASN A 81 2.75 -0.66 -4.18
C ASN A 81 2.28 0.71 -3.65
N ALA A 82 1.31 1.34 -4.32
CA ALA A 82 0.76 2.61 -3.86
C ALA A 82 0.05 2.45 -2.49
N LYS A 83 -0.71 1.36 -2.28
CA LYS A 83 -1.30 1.04 -0.96
C LYS A 83 -0.24 0.81 0.12
N ALA A 84 0.88 0.17 -0.23
CA ALA A 84 1.99 -0.04 0.70
C ALA A 84 2.67 1.29 1.11
N ALA A 85 2.93 2.17 0.13
CA ALA A 85 3.46 3.52 0.41
C ALA A 85 2.48 4.34 1.27
N LEU A 86 1.17 4.28 0.99
CA LEU A 86 0.14 4.93 1.80
C LEU A 86 0.11 4.41 3.24
N LEU A 87 0.21 3.08 3.42
CA LEU A 87 0.27 2.46 4.74
C LEU A 87 1.51 2.91 5.52
N LEU A 88 2.67 2.95 4.86
CA LEU A 88 3.92 3.41 5.46
C LEU A 88 3.80 4.89 5.89
N GLY A 89 3.38 5.78 4.99
CA GLY A 89 3.21 7.20 5.31
C GLY A 89 2.24 7.44 6.48
N ARG A 90 1.11 6.72 6.53
CA ARG A 90 0.18 6.79 7.68
C ARG A 90 0.79 6.30 8.98
N THR A 91 1.60 5.24 8.93
CA THR A 91 2.29 4.70 10.10
C THR A 91 3.33 5.68 10.63
N LEU A 92 4.17 6.23 9.74
CA LEU A 92 5.18 7.23 10.10
C LEU A 92 4.54 8.49 10.70
N ARG A 93 3.48 9.02 10.08
CA ARG A 93 2.75 10.17 10.60
C ARG A 93 2.20 9.93 12.02
N ARG A 94 1.65 8.74 12.28
CA ARG A 94 1.17 8.36 13.62
C ARG A 94 2.30 8.25 14.62
N ALA A 95 3.44 7.66 14.24
CA ALA A 95 4.61 7.58 15.10
C ALA A 95 5.15 8.98 15.46
N SER A 96 5.24 9.90 14.48
CA SER A 96 5.64 11.28 14.73
C SER A 96 4.66 12.03 15.64
N ALA A 97 3.35 11.79 15.51
CA ALA A 97 2.35 12.39 16.38
C ALA A 97 2.43 11.85 17.83
N ALA A 98 2.61 10.53 17.99
CA ALA A 98 2.80 9.91 19.29
C ALA A 98 4.09 10.39 19.98
N ASN A 99 5.18 10.55 19.21
CA ASN A 99 6.44 11.08 19.73
C ASN A 99 6.32 12.53 20.18
N ARG A 100 5.52 13.36 19.51
CA ARG A 100 5.24 14.73 19.96
C ARG A 100 4.43 14.77 21.24
N ILE A 101 3.51 13.82 21.45
CA ILE A 101 2.69 13.76 22.67
C ILE A 101 3.51 13.30 23.88
N SER A 102 4.50 12.41 23.69
CA SER A 102 5.34 11.89 24.77
C SER A 102 6.42 12.86 25.28
N VAL A 103 6.65 13.98 24.57
CA VAL A 103 7.68 14.99 24.90
C VAL A 103 7.05 16.23 25.56
N CYS A 104 5.72 16.27 25.66
CA CYS A 104 4.95 17.22 26.47
C CYS A 104 4.68 16.63 27.86
#